data_AF-A0A966FTQ5-F1
#
_entry.id   AF-A0A966FTQ5-F1
#
_cell.length_a   1.000
_cell.length_b   1.000
_cell.length_c   1.000
_cell.angle_alpha   90.00
_cell.angle_beta   90.00
_cell.angle_gamma   90.00
#
_symmetry.space_group_name_H-M   'P 1'
#
loop_
_entity.id
_entity.type
_entity.pdbx_description
1 polymer ?
#
loop_
_entity_poly.entity_id
_entity_poly.type
_entity_poly.pdbx_seq_one_letter_code
_entity_poly.pdbx_strand_id
1 'polypeptide(L)'
;MYDSFIDQLSGLDLSGLSIRPAPFNESDFPCENAIEQTLAAVWSDLFAMFSDTALEADAEDIAWGVVNLFHRAASRKSAQLDRASDEIRVLLASA
;
A
#
# COMPACT_ATOMS: atom_id res chain seq x y z
N MET A 1 -29.91 21.00 13.55
CA MET A 1 -29.17 20.28 12.49
C MET A 1 -28.08 19.37 13.06
N TYR A 2 -27.67 19.53 14.33
CA TYR A 2 -26.73 18.66 15.04
C TYR A 2 -27.35 17.30 15.45
N ASP A 3 -28.66 17.27 15.75
CA ASP A 3 -29.35 16.02 16.14
C ASP A 3 -29.26 14.90 15.09
N SER A 4 -29.19 15.23 13.79
CA SER A 4 -29.21 14.23 12.72
C SER A 4 -27.97 13.34 12.68
N PHE A 5 -26.80 13.84 13.08
CA PHE A 5 -25.55 13.07 12.96
C PHE A 5 -25.33 12.17 14.16
N ILE A 6 -25.61 12.67 15.37
CA ILE A 6 -25.63 11.85 16.59
C ILE A 6 -26.65 10.72 16.44
N ASP A 7 -27.82 10.99 15.84
CA ASP A 7 -28.84 9.97 15.58
C ASP A 7 -28.35 8.92 14.56
N GLN A 8 -27.68 9.35 13.47
CA GLN A 8 -27.05 8.45 12.49
C GLN A 8 -25.91 7.61 13.08
N LEU A 9 -25.04 8.19 13.90
CA LEU A 9 -23.98 7.46 14.61
C LEU A 9 -24.55 6.48 15.63
N SER A 10 -25.60 6.87 16.36
CA SER A 10 -26.27 6.01 17.34
C SER A 10 -26.98 4.83 16.70
N GLY A 11 -27.41 4.96 15.45
CA GLY A 11 -27.98 3.89 14.63
C GLY A 11 -26.95 2.97 13.99
N LEU A 12 -25.65 3.31 14.03
CA LEU A 12 -24.59 2.40 13.62
C LEU A 12 -24.33 1.41 14.75
N ASP A 13 -24.69 0.15 14.55
CA ASP A 13 -24.28 -0.94 15.44
C ASP A 13 -22.77 -1.21 15.27
N LEU A 14 -21.97 -0.45 16.01
CA LEU A 14 -20.52 -0.58 16.05
C LEU A 14 -20.05 -1.71 16.99
N SER A 15 -20.97 -2.42 17.67
CA SER A 15 -20.61 -3.47 18.63
C SER A 15 -19.83 -4.63 18.00
N GLY A 16 -19.98 -4.83 16.68
CA GLY A 16 -19.22 -5.81 15.89
C GLY A 16 -17.92 -5.29 15.27
N LEU A 17 -17.64 -3.99 15.32
CA LEU A 17 -16.43 -3.41 14.74
C LEU A 17 -15.27 -3.50 15.74
N SER A 18 -14.39 -4.47 15.51
CA SER A 18 -13.14 -4.63 16.27
C SER A 18 -11.96 -4.44 15.34
N ILE A 19 -11.08 -3.48 15.66
CA ILE A 19 -9.75 -3.38 15.04
C ILE A 19 -8.93 -4.55 15.58
N ARG A 20 -8.92 -5.65 14.83
CA ARG A 20 -8.10 -6.82 15.16
C ARG A 20 -6.64 -6.53 14.81
N PRO A 21 -5.68 -7.10 15.56
CA PRO A 21 -4.29 -7.15 15.12
C PRO A 21 -4.20 -7.74 13.71
N ALA A 22 -3.16 -7.37 12.97
CA ALA A 22 -2.89 -7.99 11.68
C ALA A 22 -2.89 -9.53 11.85
N PRO A 23 -3.49 -10.27 10.90
CA PRO A 23 -3.59 -11.74 11.00
C PRO A 23 -2.23 -12.45 10.86
N PHE A 24 -1.16 -11.69 10.62
CA PHE A 24 0.20 -12.16 10.43
C PHE A 24 1.15 -11.39 11.36
N ASN A 25 2.20 -12.06 11.79
CA ASN A 25 3.32 -11.50 12.55
C ASN A 25 4.63 -11.71 11.78
N GLU A 26 5.74 -11.19 12.30
CA GLU A 26 7.05 -11.23 11.63
C GLU A 26 7.52 -12.64 11.27
N SER A 27 7.14 -13.67 12.04
CA SER A 27 7.52 -15.06 11.77
C SER A 27 6.72 -15.72 10.63
N ASP A 28 5.63 -15.10 10.16
CA ASP A 28 4.85 -15.55 9.00
C ASP A 28 5.51 -15.16 7.66
N PHE A 29 6.54 -14.32 7.70
CA PHE A 29 7.27 -13.84 6.52
C PHE A 29 8.71 -14.41 6.50
N PRO A 30 9.32 -14.54 5.31
CA PRO A 30 10.74 -14.87 5.23
C PRO A 30 11.58 -13.82 5.98
N CYS A 31 12.70 -14.24 6.56
CA CYS A 31 13.63 -13.30 7.18
C CYS A 31 14.17 -12.30 6.14
N GLU A 32 14.55 -11.11 6.59
CA GLU A 32 15.03 -10.01 5.73
C GLU A 32 16.10 -10.48 4.73
N ASN A 33 17.08 -11.24 5.20
CA ASN A 33 18.15 -11.77 4.35
C ASN A 33 17.63 -12.68 3.23
N ALA A 34 16.63 -13.53 3.50
CA ALA A 34 16.04 -14.39 2.49
C ALA A 34 15.26 -13.57 1.45
N ILE A 35 14.60 -12.49 1.86
CA ILE A 35 13.91 -11.55 0.97
C ILE A 35 14.93 -10.85 0.07
N GLU A 36 15.98 -10.28 0.64
CA GLU A 36 17.03 -9.57 -0.08
C GLU A 36 17.71 -10.47 -1.11
N GLN A 37 18.14 -11.67 -0.71
CA GLN A 37 18.79 -12.62 -1.60
C GLN A 37 17.88 -13.04 -2.76
N THR A 38 16.62 -13.36 -2.46
CA THR A 38 15.66 -13.78 -3.48
C THR A 38 15.38 -12.64 -4.45
N LEU A 39 15.18 -11.43 -3.95
CA LEU A 39 14.92 -10.26 -4.78
C LEU A 39 16.12 -9.96 -5.68
N ALA A 40 17.33 -9.99 -5.13
CA ALA A 40 18.57 -9.80 -5.90
C ALA A 40 18.72 -10.86 -7.00
N ALA A 41 18.45 -12.13 -6.70
CA ALA A 41 18.51 -13.22 -7.68
C ALA A 41 17.48 -13.04 -8.81
N VAL A 42 16.22 -12.74 -8.46
CA VAL A 42 15.16 -12.50 -9.45
C VAL A 42 15.52 -11.34 -10.38
N TRP A 43 16.04 -10.24 -9.83
CA TRP A 43 16.48 -9.11 -10.64
C TRP A 43 17.68 -9.44 -11.52
N SER A 44 18.67 -10.14 -10.97
CA SER A 44 19.85 -10.59 -11.72
C SER A 44 19.46 -11.45 -12.92
N ASP A 45 18.65 -12.49 -12.69
CA ASP A 45 18.23 -13.42 -13.74
C ASP A 45 17.35 -12.73 -14.78
N LEU A 46 16.46 -11.81 -14.36
CA LEU A 46 15.64 -11.02 -15.27
C LEU A 46 16.50 -10.14 -16.19
N PHE A 47 17.45 -9.39 -15.63
CA PHE A 47 18.29 -8.48 -16.43
C PHE A 47 19.33 -9.21 -17.26
N ALA A 48 19.76 -10.41 -16.85
CA ALA A 48 20.58 -11.28 -17.69
C ALA A 48 19.88 -11.64 -19.01
N MET A 49 18.54 -11.70 -19.05
CA MET A 49 17.79 -11.91 -20.29
C MET A 49 17.80 -10.70 -21.23
N PHE A 50 18.16 -9.51 -20.75
CA PHE A 50 18.22 -8.30 -21.57
C PHE A 50 19.58 -8.14 -22.26
N SER A 51 20.63 -8.73 -21.69
CA SER A 51 21.98 -8.72 -22.26
C SER A 51 22.01 -9.22 -23.70
N ASP A 52 22.78 -8.54 -24.55
CA ASP A 52 22.91 -8.81 -25.99
C ASP A 52 21.59 -8.69 -26.77
N THR A 53 20.57 -8.05 -26.20
CA THR A 53 19.31 -7.73 -26.89
C THR A 53 19.15 -6.23 -27.08
N ALA A 54 18.17 -5.83 -27.91
CA ALA A 54 17.82 -4.43 -28.04
C ALA A 54 17.37 -3.76 -26.73
N LEU A 55 16.97 -4.55 -25.72
CA LEU A 55 16.52 -4.05 -24.42
C LEU A 55 17.67 -3.65 -23.49
N GLU A 56 18.91 -4.05 -23.79
CA GLU A 56 20.07 -3.76 -22.92
C GLU A 56 20.26 -2.23 -22.73
N ALA A 57 20.08 -1.46 -23.80
CA ALA A 57 20.20 0.01 -23.76
C ALA A 57 19.15 0.68 -22.87
N ASP A 58 17.96 0.06 -22.75
CA ASP A 58 16.82 0.59 -22.00
C ASP A 58 16.68 -0.06 -20.60
N ALA A 59 17.59 -0.97 -20.22
CA ALA A 59 17.46 -1.81 -19.04
C ALA A 59 17.33 -1.00 -17.74
N GLU A 60 18.14 0.06 -17.58
CA GLU A 60 18.10 0.94 -16.41
C GLU A 60 16.76 1.69 -16.30
N ASP A 61 16.28 2.24 -17.41
CA ASP A 61 15.01 2.97 -17.47
C ASP A 61 13.82 2.03 -17.17
N ILE A 62 13.88 0.79 -17.66
CA ILE A 62 12.90 -0.25 -17.33
C ILE A 62 12.95 -0.58 -15.84
N ALA A 63 14.16 -0.78 -15.26
CA ALA A 63 14.35 -1.04 -13.84
C ALA A 63 13.72 0.05 -12.98
N TRP A 64 14.02 1.30 -13.32
CA TRP A 64 13.47 2.47 -12.63
C TRP A 64 11.95 2.56 -12.77
N GLY A 65 11.43 2.26 -13.96
CA GLY A 65 9.99 2.20 -14.23
C GLY A 65 9.24 1.25 -13.31
N VAL A 66 9.81 0.08 -13.01
CA VAL A 66 9.21 -0.91 -12.09
C VAL A 66 9.12 -0.34 -10.68
N VAL A 67 10.21 0.20 -10.11
CA VAL A 67 10.20 0.78 -8.74
C VAL A 67 9.25 1.97 -8.67
N ASN A 68 9.24 2.81 -9.70
CA ASN A 68 8.32 3.94 -9.79
C ASN A 68 6.85 3.53 -9.78
N LEU A 69 6.48 2.38 -10.36
CA LEU A 69 5.11 1.89 -10.31
C LEU A 69 4.66 1.63 -8.87
N PHE A 70 5.52 1.03 -8.05
CA PHE A 70 5.25 0.79 -6.64
C PHE A 70 5.12 2.09 -5.85
N HIS A 71 6.05 3.04 -6.02
CA HIS A 71 5.93 4.36 -5.38
C HIS A 71 4.64 5.07 -5.77
N ARG A 72 4.29 5.09 -7.06
CA ARG A 72 3.02 5.71 -7.52
C ARG A 72 1.81 5.02 -6.92
N ALA A 73 1.82 3.69 -6.79
CA ALA A 73 0.73 2.95 -6.16
C ALA A 73 0.59 3.29 -4.67
N ALA A 74 1.72 3.34 -3.94
CA ALA A 74 1.76 3.72 -2.54
C ALA A 74 1.24 5.15 -2.32
N SER A 75 1.69 6.13 -3.12
CA SER A 75 1.22 7.52 -3.03
C SER A 75 -0.27 7.64 -3.31
N ARG A 76 -0.82 6.90 -4.28
CA ARG A 76 -2.27 6.87 -4.54
C ARG A 76 -3.05 6.33 -3.34
N LYS A 77 -2.55 5.28 -2.69
CA LYS A 77 -3.20 4.69 -1.50
C LYS A 77 -3.12 5.60 -0.30
N SER A 78 -1.98 6.23 -0.04
CA SER A 78 -1.84 7.24 1.02
C SER A 78 -2.83 8.39 0.81
N ALA A 79 -2.89 8.95 -0.40
CA ALA A 79 -3.82 10.05 -0.70
C ALA A 79 -5.30 9.65 -0.61
N GLN A 80 -5.64 8.35 -0.76
CA GLN A 80 -7.00 7.86 -0.50
C GLN A 80 -7.28 7.80 1.00
N LEU A 81 -6.33 7.32 1.80
CA LEU A 81 -6.42 7.29 3.25
C LEU A 81 -6.58 8.70 3.83
N ASP A 82 -5.75 9.65 3.38
CA ASP A 82 -5.78 11.03 3.85
C ASP A 82 -7.14 11.68 3.57
N ARG A 83 -7.68 11.51 2.35
CA ARG A 83 -9.01 11.99 1.99
C ARG A 83 -10.12 11.39 2.84
N ALA A 84 -10.10 10.07 3.04
CA ALA A 84 -11.09 9.41 3.90
C ALA A 84 -11.01 9.91 5.35
N SER A 85 -9.80 10.14 5.86
CA SER A 85 -9.60 10.72 7.19
C SER A 85 -10.13 12.16 7.28
N ASP A 86 -9.94 12.96 6.24
CA ASP A 86 -10.43 14.35 6.20
C ASP A 86 -11.96 14.41 6.08
N GLU A 87 -12.57 13.54 5.28
CA GLU A 87 -14.03 13.39 5.22
C GLU A 87 -14.62 13.08 6.60
N ILE A 88 -14.01 12.16 7.35
CA ILE A 88 -14.41 11.86 8.74
C ILE A 88 -14.27 13.11 9.63
N ARG A 89 -13.16 13.85 9.54
CA ARG A 89 -12.95 15.08 10.33
C ARG A 89 -14.01 16.14 10.00
N VAL A 90 -14.33 16.32 8.72
CA VAL A 90 -15.37 17.29 8.29
C VAL A 90 -16.73 16.87 8.82
N LEU A 91 -17.09 15.58 8.71
CA LEU A 91 -18.32 15.05 9.28
C LEU A 91 -18.41 15.33 10.78
N LEU A 92 -17.34 15.04 11.53
CA LEU A 92 -17.26 15.32 12.97
C LEU A 92 -17.34 16.80 13.32
N ALA A 93 -16.80 17.69 12.48
CA ALA A 93 -16.85 19.14 12.71
C ALA A 93 -18.22 19.74 12.37
N SER A 94 -19.00 19.09 11.51
CA SER A 94 -20.36 19.49 11.13
C SER A 94 -21.46 18.92 12.04
N ALA A 95 -21.06 18.05 12.97
CA ALA A 95 -21.90 17.28 13.89
C ALA A 95 -22.11 17.95 15.24
#